data_AF-A0A316LUD2-F1
#
_entry.id   AF-A0A316LUD2-F1
#
_cell.length_a   1.000
_cell.length_b   1.000
_cell.length_c   1.000
_cell.angle_alpha   90.00
_cell.angle_beta   90.00
_cell.angle_gamma   90.00
#
_symmetry.space_group_name_H-M   'P 1'
#
loop_
_entity.id
_entity.type
_entity.pdbx_description
1 polymer ?
#
loop_
_entity_poly.entity_id
_entity_poly.type
_entity_poly.pdbx_seq_one_letter_code
_entity_poly.pdbx_strand_id
1 'polypeptide(L)' 'MEMLKKFWPTPFRIKPKDVTSLVVQLVIFVVVCAVVGALIALLAKIPVLGILFGIVGGLLELYALIGIVLSVLVYFDMLK' A
#
# COMPACT_ATOMS: atom_id res chain seq x y z
N MET A 1 -6.49 12.80 -10.51
CA MET A 1 -5.80 11.66 -11.14
C MET A 1 -4.38 11.97 -11.55
N GLU A 2 -4.09 13.10 -12.23
CA GLU A 2 -2.72 13.42 -12.67
C GLU A 2 -1.74 13.65 -11.51
N MET A 3 -2.13 14.43 -10.50
CA MET A 3 -1.31 14.66 -9.30
C MET A 3 -1.11 13.37 -8.50
N LEU A 4 -2.17 12.55 -8.38
CA LEU A 4 -2.11 11.27 -7.68
C LEU A 4 -1.14 10.31 -8.39
N LYS A 5 -1.21 10.18 -9.72
CA LYS A 5 -0.28 9.34 -10.49
C LYS A 5 1.16 9.85 -10.47
N LYS A 6 1.37 11.15 -10.21
CA LYS A 6 2.69 11.77 -10.14
C LYS A 6 3.38 11.57 -8.79
N PHE A 7 2.61 11.58 -7.70
CA PHE A 7 3.13 11.43 -6.34
C PHE A 7 2.99 10.01 -5.78
N TRP A 8 2.07 9.21 -6.32
CA TRP A 8 1.84 7.85 -5.86
C TRP A 8 2.62 6.84 -6.70
N PRO A 9 3.55 6.08 -6.10
CA PRO A 9 4.48 5.23 -6.85
C PRO A 9 3.82 3.97 -7.44
N THR A 10 2.63 3.57 -6.97
CA THR A 10 1.92 2.40 -7.53
C THR A 10 0.80 2.83 -8.49
N PRO A 11 0.67 2.17 -9.66
CA PRO A 11 -0.41 2.50 -10.58
C PRO A 11 -1.76 2.12 -9.96
N PHE A 12 -2.61 3.13 -9.70
CA PHE A 12 -4.01 2.89 -9.37
C PHE A 12 -4.73 2.38 -10.62
N ARG A 13 -5.13 1.11 -10.60
CA ARG A 13 -5.93 0.47 -11.64
C ARG A 13 -7.40 0.37 -11.22
N ILE A 14 -7.88 1.40 -10.52
CA ILE A 14 -9.24 1.44 -9.99
C ILE A 14 -10.12 2.17 -11.00
N LYS A 15 -11.20 1.52 -11.42
CA LYS A 15 -12.29 2.18 -12.13
C LYS A 15 -13.29 2.72 -11.11
N PRO A 16 -13.74 3.99 -11.22
CA PRO A 16 -14.75 4.53 -10.31
C PRO A 16 -16.03 3.69 -10.37
N LYS A 17 -16.66 3.45 -9.21
CA LYS A 17 -17.85 2.60 -9.04
C LYS A 17 -17.70 1.12 -9.42
N ASP A 18 -16.47 0.62 -9.63
CA ASP A 18 -16.19 -0.80 -9.88
C ASP A 18 -15.62 -1.48 -8.62
N VAL A 19 -16.47 -2.26 -7.94
CA VAL A 19 -16.11 -2.94 -6.70
C VAL A 19 -15.02 -3.98 -6.94
N THR A 20 -15.02 -4.67 -8.09
CA THR A 20 -14.01 -5.67 -8.42
C THR A 20 -12.63 -5.01 -8.52
N SER A 21 -12.55 -3.86 -9.18
CA SER A 21 -11.31 -3.10 -9.31
C SER A 21 -10.78 -2.60 -7.94
N LEU A 22 -11.67 -2.18 -7.04
CA LEU A 22 -11.30 -1.79 -5.66
C LEU A 22 -10.76 -2.99 -4.86
N VAL A 23 -11.44 -4.13 -4.91
CA VAL A 23 -11.04 -5.34 -4.19
C VAL A 23 -9.68 -5.85 -4.68
N VAL A 24 -9.44 -5.86 -6.00
CA VAL A 24 -8.13 -6.27 -6.55
C VAL A 24 -7.01 -5.37 -6.04
N GLN A 25 -7.21 -4.06 -6.00
CA GLN A 25 -6.21 -3.12 -5.49
C GLN A 25 -5.93 -3.35 -4.00
N LEU A 26 -6.98 -3.54 -3.19
CA LEU A 26 -6.87 -3.87 -1.77
C LEU A 26 -6.10 -5.17 -1.53
N VAL A 27 -6.43 -6.23 -2.28
CA VAL A 27 -5.73 -7.51 -2.20
C VAL A 27 -4.25 -7.35 -2.53
N ILE A 28 -3.90 -6.54 -3.54
CA ILE A 28 -2.49 -6.25 -3.86
C ILE A 28 -1.79 -5.58 -2.68
N PHE A 29 -2.38 -4.56 -2.07
CA PHE A 29 -1.80 -3.90 -0.89
C PHE A 29 -1.60 -4.87 0.27
N VAL A 30 -2.60 -5.71 0.57
CA VAL A 30 -2.52 -6.71 1.64
C VAL A 30 -1.42 -7.73 1.36
N VAL A 31 -1.34 -8.24 0.12
CA VAL A 31 -0.30 -9.22 -0.27
C VAL A 31 1.09 -8.60 -0.18
N VAL A 32 1.28 -7.36 -0.64
CA VAL A 32 2.58 -6.66 -0.54
C VAL A 32 2.97 -6.46 0.92
N CYS A 33 2.06 -5.99 1.77
CA CYS A 33 2.31 -5.86 3.20
C CYS A 33 2.65 -7.20 3.86
N ALA A 34 1.94 -8.27 3.53
CA ALA A 34 2.20 -9.59 4.08
C ALA A 34 3.57 -10.13 3.66
N VAL A 35 3.93 -10.03 2.38
CA VAL A 35 5.21 -10.51 1.85
C VAL A 35 6.37 -9.71 2.43
N VAL A 36 6.28 -8.37 2.40
CA VAL A 36 7.34 -7.50 2.93
C VAL A 36 7.43 -7.63 4.45
N GLY A 37 6.30 -7.71 5.16
CA GLY A 37 6.27 -7.93 6.60
C GLY A 37 6.90 -9.27 7.01
N ALA A 38 6.63 -10.34 6.26
CA ALA A 38 7.27 -11.65 6.49
C ALA A 38 8.79 -11.60 6.24
N LEU A 39 9.25 -10.90 5.20
CA LEU A 39 10.67 -10.68 4.93
C LEU A 39 11.33 -9.88 6.07
N ILE A 40 10.69 -8.79 6.49
CA ILE A 40 11.14 -7.98 7.63
C ILE A 40 11.25 -8.83 8.90
N ALA A 41 10.23 -9.63 9.21
CA ALA A 41 10.25 -10.50 10.39
C ALA A 41 11.37 -11.55 10.32
N LEU A 42 11.68 -12.07 9.13
CA LEU A 42 12.80 -12.99 8.93
C LEU A 42 14.16 -12.30 9.16
N LEU A 43 14.35 -11.10 8.61
CA LEU A 43 15.59 -10.33 8.75
C LEU A 43 15.76 -9.67 10.12
N ALA A 44 14.67 -9.45 10.86
CA ALA A 44 14.67 -8.89 12.21
C ALA A 44 15.30 -9.82 13.27
N LYS A 45 15.61 -11.07 12.92
CA LYS A 45 16.41 -11.98 13.75
C LYS A 45 17.83 -11.46 14.02
N ILE A 46 18.32 -10.50 13.21
CA ILE A 46 19.58 -9.81 13.44
C ILE A 46 19.27 -8.46 14.11
N PRO A 47 19.75 -8.18 15.33
CA PRO A 47 19.29 -7.05 16.15
C PRO A 47 19.47 -5.67 15.51
N VAL A 48 20.57 -5.46 14.76
CA VAL A 48 20.82 -4.20 14.04
C VAL A 48 19.89 -4.02 12.85
N LEU A 49 19.61 -5.11 12.12
CA LEU A 49 18.70 -5.09 10.98
C LEU A 49 17.24 -4.97 11.43
N GLY A 50 16.88 -5.52 12.59
CA GLY A 50 15.53 -5.44 13.14
C GLY A 50 15.04 -4.00 13.35
N ILE A 51 15.91 -3.09 13.80
CA ILE A 51 15.56 -1.67 13.96
C ILE A 51 15.33 -1.02 12.58
N LEU A 52 16.25 -1.25 11.64
CA LEU A 52 16.16 -0.68 10.29
C LEU A 52 14.90 -1.15 9.57
N PHE A 53 14.64 -2.46 9.60
CA PHE A 53 13.46 -3.07 9.00
C PHE A 53 12.17 -2.74 9.76
N GLY A 54 12.23 -2.48 11.07
CA GLY A 54 11.09 -1.97 11.83
C GLY A 54 10.64 -0.59 11.34
N ILE A 55 11.60 0.31 11.08
CA ILE A 55 11.31 1.64 10.51
C ILE A 55 10.73 1.50 9.09
N VAL A 56 11.36 0.67 8.25
CA VAL A 56 10.87 0.41 6.88
C VAL A 56 9.47 -0.22 6.90
N GLY A 57 9.22 -1.15 7.82
CA GLY A 57 7.92 -1.80 8.00
C GLY A 57 6.84 -0.82 8.43
N GLY A 58 7.14 0.06 9.38
CA GLY A 58 6.21 1.12 9.80
C GLY A 58 5.90 2.10 8.66
N LEU A 59 6.91 2.50 7.88
CA LEU A 59 6.71 3.32 6.68
C LEU A 59 5.85 2.61 5.62
N LEU A 60 6.05 1.31 5.44
CA LEU A 60 5.27 0.50 4.50
C LEU A 60 3.81 0.35 4.96
N GLU A 61 3.55 0.13 6.24
CA GLU A 61 2.19 0.10 6.79
C GLU A 61 1.49 1.44 6.59
N LEU A 62 2.18 2.55 6.90
CA LEU A 62 1.64 3.89 6.71
C LEU A 62 1.31 4.13 5.23
N TYR A 63 2.22 3.73 4.34
CA TYR A 63 2.03 3.80 2.89
C TYR A 63 0.83 2.97 2.43
N ALA A 64 0.67 1.74 2.92
CA ALA A 64 -0.44 0.88 2.57
C ALA A 64 -1.77 1.43 3.11
N LEU A 65 -1.79 1.95 4.32
CA LEU A 65 -2.96 2.60 4.92
C LEU A 65 -3.43 3.77 4.04
N ILE A 66 -2.51 4.67 3.66
CA ILE A 66 -2.82 5.79 2.78
C ILE A 66 -3.28 5.29 1.41
N GLY A 67 -2.66 4.24 0.86
CA GLY A 67 -3.06 3.61 -0.40
C GLY A 67 -4.48 3.06 -0.37
N ILE A 68 -4.89 2.43 0.73
CA ILE A 68 -6.26 1.95 0.94
C ILE A 68 -7.24 3.12 0.98
N VAL A 69 -6.95 4.17 1.75
CA VAL A 69 -7.81 5.36 1.85
C VAL A 69 -7.96 6.03 0.48
N LEU A 70 -6.86 6.21 -0.26
CA LEU A 70 -6.89 6.74 -1.62
C LEU A 70 -7.70 5.85 -2.57
N SER A 71 -7.59 4.53 -2.44
CA SER A 71 -8.37 3.59 -3.26
C SER A 71 -9.87 3.76 -3.07
N VAL A 72 -10.30 3.96 -1.82
CA VAL A 72 -11.70 4.24 -1.48
C VAL A 72 -12.13 5.60 -2.04
N LEU A 73 -11.32 6.65 -1.89
CA LEU A 73 -11.63 7.99 -2.43
C LEU A 73 -11.73 8.01 -3.97
N VAL A 74 -10.87 7.25 -4.67
CA VAL A 74 -10.95 7.08 -6.13
C VAL A 74 -12.21 6.29 -6.52
N TYR A 75 -12.57 5.26 -5.75
CA TYR A 75 -13.79 4.50 -6.00
C TYR A 75 -15.06 5.36 -5.94
N PHE A 76 -15.11 6.31 -4.99
CA PHE A 76 -16.20 7.29 -4.86
C PHE A 76 -16.11 8.49 -5.82
N ASP A 77 -15.13 8.52 -6.73
CA ASP A 77 -14.91 9.62 -7.67
C ASP A 77 -14.66 10.98 -6.98
N MET A 78 -14.14 10.95 -5.75
CA MET A 78 -13.82 12.16 -4.97
C MET A 78 -12.44 12.74 -5.32
N LEU A 79 -11.62 11.99 -6.07
CA LEU A 79 -10.28 12.38 -6.51
C LEU A 79 -10.24 12.54 -8.04
N LYS A 80 -10.57 13.74 -8.51
CA LYS A 80 -10.47 14.15 -9.93
C LYS A 80 -9.03 14.24 -10.40
#